data_AF-A0A432MK30-F1
#
_entry.id   AF-A0A432MK30-F1
#
_cell.length_a   1.000
_cell.length_b   1.000
_cell.length_c   1.000
_cell.angle_alpha   90.00
_cell.angle_beta   90.00
_cell.angle_gamma   90.00
#
_symmetry.space_group_name_H-M   'P 1'
#
loop_
_entity.id
_entity.type
_entity.pdbx_description
1 polymer ?
#
loop_
_entity_poly.entity_id
_entity_poly.type
_entity_poly.pdbx_seq_one_letter_code
_entity_poly.pdbx_strand_id
1 'polypeptide(L)'
;MPRASTRSHRSRIRTALPAMLAVVLFPSLGLAQPGDWTPGVYMTQAMGRVMGAVRAISDKSDYGYDGPNTVCFMGGYFRPGATIGFNRHLERGRPYAFIGGGDEDAVDVDIEIFDEAGNLVAEDTKTDAEPTILYTPPRSGTYTIEVTLYDAPESCFCALAVLRQGGIDVPTENVVEATTKLIRHCLTIVDRVETAGFNTEENQWAVWGAVYEQGQQITVDNVKLAKGVNVFIAAGDTQTIDIDVHLRNERDTLLVEDVLEDAEPRVVYEVGGGSGTYQVATTNASSRGPTLIMTAALLAK
;
A
#
# COMPACT_ATOMS: atom_id res chain seq x y z
N MET A 1 -75.72 -16.35 -5.84
CA MET A 1 -75.56 -14.87 -5.93
C MET A 1 -74.81 -14.39 -4.69
N PRO A 2 -73.96 -13.35 -4.79
CA PRO A 2 -72.50 -13.44 -4.77
C PRO A 2 -71.86 -13.04 -3.43
N ARG A 3 -70.59 -13.41 -3.21
CA ARG A 3 -69.50 -12.44 -2.97
C ARG A 3 -68.12 -13.12 -2.88
N ALA A 4 -67.20 -12.57 -3.65
CA ALA A 4 -65.78 -12.84 -3.65
C ALA A 4 -65.14 -12.47 -2.30
N SER A 5 -64.17 -13.26 -1.84
CA SER A 5 -63.16 -12.79 -0.88
C SER A 5 -61.78 -12.82 -1.53
N THR A 6 -61.22 -11.63 -1.59
CA THR A 6 -59.97 -11.19 -2.19
C THR A 6 -58.71 -11.71 -1.46
N ARG A 7 -57.64 -11.86 -2.26
CA ARG A 7 -56.23 -12.08 -1.89
C ARG A 7 -55.75 -11.22 -0.71
N SER A 8 -54.75 -11.75 0.02
CA SER A 8 -53.69 -10.94 0.63
C SER A 8 -52.44 -11.80 0.86
N HIS A 9 -51.59 -11.86 -0.16
CA HIS A 9 -50.21 -12.37 -0.06
C HIS A 9 -49.35 -11.18 0.41
N ARG A 10 -49.01 -11.13 1.69
CA ARG A 10 -48.11 -10.08 2.22
C ARG A 10 -46.66 -10.44 1.89
N SER A 11 -46.19 -9.92 0.76
CA SER A 11 -44.76 -9.74 0.46
C SER A 11 -44.13 -8.86 1.55
N ARG A 12 -43.14 -9.39 2.26
CA ARG A 12 -42.28 -8.60 3.16
C ARG A 12 -41.20 -7.96 2.30
N ILE A 13 -41.43 -6.70 1.90
CA ILE A 13 -40.39 -5.84 1.33
C ILE A 13 -39.45 -5.47 2.49
N ARG A 14 -38.23 -6.02 2.47
CA ARG A 14 -37.11 -5.50 3.26
C ARG A 14 -36.62 -4.23 2.55
N THR A 15 -36.97 -3.08 3.07
CA THR A 15 -36.36 -1.80 2.69
C THR A 15 -34.91 -1.79 3.15
N ALA A 16 -33.97 -1.92 2.21
CA ALA A 16 -32.58 -1.52 2.42
C ALA A 16 -32.52 0.01 2.47
N LEU A 17 -31.90 0.56 3.52
CA LEU A 17 -31.54 1.98 3.57
C LEU A 17 -30.41 2.21 2.56
N PRO A 18 -30.45 3.27 1.72
CA PRO A 18 -29.32 3.59 0.86
C PRO A 18 -28.19 4.18 1.71
N ALA A 19 -26.97 3.67 1.51
CA ALA A 19 -25.76 4.32 1.99
C ALA A 19 -25.64 5.69 1.33
N MET A 20 -25.53 6.74 2.13
CA MET A 20 -25.49 8.12 1.66
C MET A 20 -24.05 8.44 1.27
N LEU A 21 -23.78 8.52 -0.05
CA LEU A 21 -22.50 8.94 -0.60
C LEU A 21 -22.29 10.42 -0.29
N ALA A 22 -21.44 10.74 0.67
CA ALA A 22 -21.04 12.11 0.96
C ALA A 22 -19.88 12.51 0.03
N VAL A 23 -20.21 12.94 -1.20
CA VAL A 23 -19.24 13.57 -2.09
C VAL A 23 -18.98 14.98 -1.56
N VAL A 24 -17.87 15.17 -0.84
CA VAL A 24 -17.38 16.50 -0.50
C VAL A 24 -16.73 17.11 -1.74
N LEU A 25 -17.49 17.91 -2.48
CA LEU A 25 -17.00 18.72 -3.59
C LEU A 25 -16.08 19.82 -3.04
N PHE A 26 -14.78 19.68 -3.28
CA PHE A 26 -13.82 20.76 -3.03
C PHE A 26 -13.68 21.63 -4.29
N PRO A 27 -13.71 22.97 -4.16
CA PRO A 27 -13.51 23.86 -5.31
C PRO A 27 -12.10 23.70 -5.90
N SER A 28 -12.03 23.66 -7.23
CA SER A 28 -10.80 23.70 -8.00
C SER A 28 -10.33 25.15 -8.20
N LEU A 29 -9.17 25.53 -7.65
CA LEU A 29 -8.06 26.24 -8.30
C LEU A 29 -7.12 26.91 -7.30
N GLY A 30 -5.83 26.60 -7.48
CA GLY A 30 -4.67 27.21 -6.84
C GLY A 30 -3.54 26.19 -6.84
N LEU A 31 -2.54 26.36 -7.71
CA LEU A 31 -1.28 25.61 -7.59
C LEU A 31 -0.60 26.10 -6.32
N ALA A 32 -0.78 25.36 -5.23
CA ALA A 32 0.05 25.50 -4.05
C ALA A 32 1.50 25.19 -4.45
N GLN A 33 2.44 26.03 -4.00
CA GLN A 33 3.84 25.63 -3.98
C GLN A 33 3.93 24.43 -3.03
N PRO A 34 4.66 23.34 -3.38
CA PRO A 34 4.78 22.20 -2.49
C PRO A 34 5.28 22.68 -1.13
N GLY A 35 4.42 22.65 -0.12
CA GLY A 35 4.84 22.87 1.26
C GLY A 35 5.83 21.78 1.65
N ASP A 36 6.73 22.11 2.58
CA ASP A 36 7.73 21.21 3.18
C ASP A 36 7.07 20.07 3.97
N TRP A 37 6.30 19.19 3.31
CA TRP A 37 5.76 17.99 3.91
C TRP A 37 6.89 17.00 4.12
N THR A 38 7.55 17.11 5.28
CA THR A 38 8.74 16.33 5.63
C THR A 38 8.55 14.81 5.42
N PRO A 39 7.41 14.20 5.82
CA PRO A 39 7.17 12.79 5.51
C PRO A 39 7.24 12.44 4.01
N GLY A 40 6.76 13.33 3.13
CA GLY A 40 6.85 13.14 1.68
C GLY A 40 8.29 13.23 1.14
N VAL A 41 9.13 14.08 1.74
CA VAL A 41 10.56 14.16 1.43
C VAL A 41 11.25 12.85 1.82
N TYR A 42 11.02 12.36 3.03
CA TYR A 42 11.54 11.09 3.51
C TYR A 42 11.11 9.90 2.65
N MET A 43 9.83 9.84 2.29
CA MET A 43 9.32 8.84 1.33
C MET A 43 10.07 8.91 0.00
N THR A 44 10.28 10.10 -0.54
CA THR A 44 10.99 10.28 -1.83
C THR A 44 12.42 9.75 -1.76
N GLN A 45 13.14 10.04 -0.67
CA GLN A 45 14.53 9.59 -0.45
C GLN A 45 14.60 8.06 -0.34
N ALA A 46 13.81 7.46 0.56
CA ALA A 46 13.80 6.03 0.80
C ALA A 46 13.37 5.23 -0.44
N MET A 47 12.30 5.67 -1.13
CA MET A 47 11.83 5.02 -2.35
C MET A 47 12.83 5.17 -3.50
N GLY A 48 13.46 6.33 -3.65
CA GLY A 48 14.51 6.55 -4.64
C GLY A 48 15.70 5.61 -4.45
N ARG A 49 16.14 5.41 -3.20
CA ARG A 49 17.20 4.47 -2.80
C ARG A 49 16.83 3.03 -3.19
N VAL A 50 15.67 2.54 -2.76
CA VAL A 50 15.20 1.18 -3.10
C VAL A 50 15.05 0.98 -4.61
N MET A 51 14.45 1.94 -5.32
CA MET A 51 14.28 1.85 -6.77
C MET A 51 15.62 1.84 -7.52
N GLY A 52 16.60 2.63 -7.07
CA GLY A 52 17.96 2.60 -7.59
C GLY A 52 18.60 1.22 -7.46
N ALA A 53 18.49 0.61 -6.27
CA ALA A 53 19.00 -0.73 -6.01
C ALA A 53 18.27 -1.82 -6.82
N VAL A 54 16.93 -1.74 -6.93
CA VAL A 54 16.12 -2.62 -7.79
C VAL A 54 16.60 -2.56 -9.23
N ARG A 55 16.86 -1.37 -9.79
CA ARG A 55 17.37 -1.22 -11.15
C ARG A 55 18.77 -1.80 -11.31
N ALA A 56 19.66 -1.53 -10.37
CA ALA A 56 21.01 -2.07 -10.40
C ALA A 56 21.05 -3.61 -10.47
N ILE A 57 20.06 -4.27 -9.84
CA ILE A 57 19.88 -5.73 -9.88
C ILE A 57 19.17 -6.16 -11.19
N SER A 58 18.04 -5.56 -11.51
CA SER A 58 17.17 -5.98 -12.63
C SER A 58 17.87 -5.80 -13.99
N ASP A 59 18.62 -4.71 -14.18
CA ASP A 59 19.32 -4.43 -15.45
C ASP A 59 20.41 -5.45 -15.80
N LYS A 60 20.89 -6.23 -14.80
CA LYS A 60 22.02 -7.16 -14.94
C LYS A 60 21.63 -8.61 -14.69
N SER A 61 20.36 -8.88 -14.46
CA SER A 61 19.87 -10.21 -14.05
C SER A 61 18.49 -10.48 -14.62
N ASP A 62 17.91 -11.62 -14.24
CA ASP A 62 16.53 -12.00 -14.57
C ASP A 62 15.59 -11.71 -13.38
N TYR A 63 15.98 -10.81 -12.46
CA TYR A 63 15.11 -10.37 -11.39
C TYR A 63 14.17 -9.28 -11.86
N GLY A 64 12.93 -9.35 -11.40
CA GLY A 64 11.92 -8.30 -11.53
C GLY A 64 10.98 -8.33 -10.34
N TYR A 65 10.04 -7.41 -10.28
CA TYR A 65 9.07 -7.33 -9.19
C TYR A 65 8.32 -8.66 -9.02
N ASP A 66 8.08 -9.03 -7.75
CA ASP A 66 7.28 -10.20 -7.42
C ASP A 66 5.91 -10.12 -8.13
N GLY A 67 5.56 -11.19 -8.85
CA GLY A 67 4.60 -11.22 -9.96
C GLY A 67 3.14 -10.95 -9.57
N PRO A 68 2.18 -11.06 -10.51
CA PRO A 68 0.86 -10.48 -10.28
C PRO A 68 0.18 -11.17 -9.09
N ASN A 69 -0.53 -10.38 -8.27
CA ASN A 69 -1.35 -10.75 -7.10
C ASN A 69 -0.66 -10.61 -5.75
N THR A 70 0.46 -9.89 -5.70
CA THR A 70 1.19 -9.71 -4.45
C THR A 70 1.73 -8.28 -4.33
N VAL A 71 1.71 -7.73 -3.13
CA VAL A 71 2.33 -6.42 -2.83
C VAL A 71 3.84 -6.56 -2.97
N CYS A 72 4.46 -6.00 -4.01
CA CYS A 72 5.90 -6.11 -4.26
C CYS A 72 6.71 -4.88 -3.82
N PHE A 73 6.05 -3.84 -3.33
CA PHE A 73 6.68 -2.63 -2.81
C PHE A 73 5.94 -2.18 -1.55
N MET A 74 6.64 -1.80 -0.50
CA MET A 74 6.06 -1.32 0.77
C MET A 74 6.85 -0.13 1.29
N GLY A 75 6.19 0.73 2.07
CA GLY A 75 6.82 1.85 2.74
C GLY A 75 6.10 2.18 4.05
N GLY A 76 6.85 2.60 5.06
CA GLY A 76 6.34 2.89 6.39
C GLY A 76 7.15 3.98 7.06
N TYR A 77 6.59 4.58 8.11
CA TYR A 77 7.26 5.59 8.92
C TYR A 77 7.61 4.97 10.28
N PHE A 78 8.90 4.79 10.53
CA PHE A 78 9.46 4.01 11.62
C PHE A 78 10.05 4.95 12.67
N ARG A 79 9.79 4.65 13.94
CA ARG A 79 10.59 5.22 15.04
C ARG A 79 11.89 4.42 15.15
N PRO A 80 12.99 5.00 15.65
CA PRO A 80 14.20 4.23 15.96
C PRO A 80 13.87 3.03 16.87
N GLY A 81 14.39 1.86 16.51
CA GLY A 81 14.13 0.57 17.14
C GLY A 81 12.78 -0.07 16.82
N ALA A 82 11.95 0.53 15.96
CA ALA A 82 10.67 -0.06 15.56
C ALA A 82 10.83 -1.07 14.42
N THR A 83 10.02 -2.12 14.48
CA THR A 83 9.93 -3.17 13.47
C THR A 83 8.53 -3.19 12.86
N ILE A 84 8.47 -3.32 11.53
CA ILE A 84 7.23 -3.59 10.80
C ILE A 84 7.46 -4.86 9.96
N GLY A 85 6.58 -5.83 10.12
CA GLY A 85 6.60 -7.10 9.41
C GLY A 85 5.43 -7.27 8.45
N PHE A 86 5.61 -8.14 7.46
CA PHE A 86 4.52 -8.66 6.64
C PHE A 86 4.74 -10.14 6.32
N ASN A 87 3.64 -10.83 6.05
CA ASN A 87 3.67 -12.22 5.64
C ASN A 87 3.71 -12.31 4.12
N ARG A 88 4.55 -13.19 3.59
CA ARG A 88 4.64 -13.50 2.17
C ARG A 88 4.69 -15.00 1.94
N HIS A 89 3.90 -15.46 0.97
CA HIS A 89 4.10 -16.80 0.45
C HIS A 89 5.32 -16.82 -0.48
N LEU A 90 6.32 -17.64 -0.17
CA LEU A 90 7.48 -17.85 -1.02
C LEU A 90 7.46 -19.26 -1.61
N GLU A 91 7.89 -19.39 -2.86
CA GLU A 91 7.94 -20.67 -3.57
C GLU A 91 9.28 -21.40 -3.36
N ARG A 92 9.23 -22.70 -3.08
CA ARG A 92 10.42 -23.57 -2.99
C ARG A 92 11.30 -23.44 -4.23
N GLY A 93 12.59 -23.22 -4.01
CA GLY A 93 13.60 -23.21 -5.06
C GLY A 93 13.56 -21.98 -5.96
N ARG A 94 12.65 -21.03 -5.73
CA ARG A 94 12.59 -19.77 -6.46
C ARG A 94 13.47 -18.73 -5.76
N PRO A 95 14.45 -18.12 -6.44
CA PRO A 95 15.22 -17.04 -5.85
C PRO A 95 14.41 -15.75 -5.72
N TYR A 96 14.50 -15.12 -4.55
CA TYR A 96 13.92 -13.83 -4.21
C TYR A 96 15.01 -12.85 -3.79
N ALA A 97 14.79 -11.56 -4.05
CA ALA A 97 15.58 -10.48 -3.50
C ALA A 97 14.69 -9.54 -2.69
N PHE A 98 15.09 -9.26 -1.45
CA PHE A 98 14.43 -8.31 -0.56
C PHE A 98 15.37 -7.12 -0.40
N ILE A 99 14.92 -5.94 -0.82
CA ILE A 99 15.77 -4.75 -0.95
C ILE A 99 15.14 -3.64 -0.13
N GLY A 100 15.77 -3.30 0.99
CA GLY A 100 15.34 -2.24 1.88
C GLY A 100 16.07 -0.94 1.61
N GLY A 101 15.50 0.15 2.13
CA GLY A 101 16.11 1.46 2.04
C GLY A 101 15.46 2.44 3.02
N GLY A 102 16.28 3.08 3.85
CA GLY A 102 15.87 4.23 4.66
C GLY A 102 15.98 5.55 3.90
N ASP A 103 15.36 6.60 4.45
CA ASP A 103 15.59 7.98 4.01
C ASP A 103 17.03 8.46 4.34
N GLU A 104 17.32 9.76 4.19
CA GLU A 104 18.67 10.30 4.43
C GLU A 104 19.07 10.34 5.92
N ASP A 105 18.11 10.28 6.84
CA ASP A 105 18.37 10.30 8.29
C ASP A 105 18.58 8.89 8.86
N ALA A 106 18.18 7.84 8.12
CA ALA A 106 18.38 6.46 8.53
C ALA A 106 19.87 6.08 8.55
N VAL A 107 20.33 5.54 9.68
CA VAL A 107 21.73 5.10 9.87
C VAL A 107 21.85 3.60 9.64
N ASP A 108 20.90 2.84 10.19
CA ASP A 108 20.93 1.38 10.20
C ASP A 108 19.51 0.83 10.00
N VAL A 109 19.29 0.09 8.90
CA VAL A 109 18.03 -0.56 8.58
C VAL A 109 18.30 -2.04 8.38
N ASP A 110 17.61 -2.88 9.16
CA ASP A 110 17.76 -4.33 9.09
C ASP A 110 16.60 -4.96 8.32
N ILE A 111 16.88 -6.08 7.67
CA ILE A 111 15.85 -7.01 7.20
C ILE A 111 16.10 -8.37 7.84
N GLU A 112 15.04 -8.98 8.35
CA GLU A 112 15.05 -10.37 8.83
C GLU A 112 13.94 -11.17 8.14
N ILE A 113 14.21 -12.43 7.83
CA ILE A 113 13.25 -13.35 7.22
C ILE A 113 13.12 -14.56 8.12
N PHE A 114 11.89 -14.84 8.54
CA PHE A 114 11.52 -15.98 9.36
C PHE A 114 10.68 -16.97 8.55
N ASP A 115 10.91 -18.27 8.74
CA ASP A 115 10.04 -19.31 8.19
C ASP A 115 8.70 -19.43 8.94
N GLU A 116 7.82 -20.30 8.44
CA GLU A 116 6.49 -20.54 9.03
C GLU A 116 6.54 -21.03 10.48
N ALA A 117 7.66 -21.62 10.91
CA ALA A 117 7.87 -22.07 12.28
C ALA A 117 8.49 -20.99 13.18
N GLY A 118 8.73 -19.78 12.65
CA GLY A 118 9.33 -18.66 13.37
C GLY A 118 10.85 -18.74 13.49
N ASN A 119 11.52 -19.58 12.69
CA ASN A 119 12.97 -19.64 12.68
C ASN A 119 13.53 -18.57 11.74
N LEU A 120 14.53 -17.83 12.19
CA LEU A 120 15.30 -16.93 11.34
C LEU A 120 16.03 -17.76 10.27
N VAL A 121 15.81 -17.43 8.99
CA VAL A 121 16.37 -18.16 7.83
C VAL A 121 17.26 -17.31 6.95
N ALA A 122 17.16 -15.98 7.03
CA ALA A 122 18.05 -15.03 6.38
C ALA A 122 17.94 -13.67 7.09
N GLU A 123 19.03 -12.90 7.09
CA GLU A 123 19.08 -11.56 7.65
C GLU A 123 20.08 -10.70 6.86
N ASP A 124 19.88 -9.39 6.89
CA ASP A 124 20.90 -8.39 6.62
C ASP A 124 20.83 -7.37 7.76
N THR A 125 21.83 -7.41 8.64
CA THR A 125 21.94 -6.55 9.83
C THR A 125 23.26 -5.77 9.83
N LYS A 126 23.74 -5.43 8.63
CA LYS A 126 24.93 -4.57 8.49
C LYS A 126 24.52 -3.15 8.84
N THR A 127 25.41 -2.41 9.51
CA THR A 127 25.22 -0.99 9.81
C THR A 127 25.25 -0.14 8.55
N ASP A 128 24.15 -0.17 7.81
CA ASP A 128 23.85 0.62 6.63
C ASP A 128 22.33 0.78 6.45
N ALA A 129 21.93 1.74 5.62
CA ALA A 129 20.52 2.02 5.36
C ALA A 129 20.00 1.33 4.08
N GLU A 130 20.70 0.33 3.55
CA GLU A 130 20.43 -0.35 2.26
C GLU A 130 20.50 -1.89 2.38
N PRO A 131 19.80 -2.53 3.34
CA PRO A 131 19.86 -3.97 3.52
C PRO A 131 19.36 -4.70 2.28
N THR A 132 20.07 -5.75 1.87
CA THR A 132 19.69 -6.57 0.71
C THR A 132 19.89 -8.05 1.00
N ILE A 133 18.81 -8.81 0.95
CA ILE A 133 18.83 -10.27 1.11
C ILE A 133 18.52 -10.96 -0.21
N LEU A 134 19.38 -11.89 -0.63
CA LEU A 134 19.06 -12.89 -1.63
C LEU A 134 18.71 -14.21 -0.94
N TYR A 135 17.50 -14.70 -1.16
CA TYR A 135 17.02 -15.90 -0.49
C TYR A 135 16.33 -16.87 -1.46
N THR A 136 16.67 -18.15 -1.36
CA THR A 136 15.99 -19.23 -2.11
C THR A 136 15.34 -20.17 -1.10
N PRO A 137 14.01 -20.13 -0.93
CA PRO A 137 13.31 -20.94 0.06
C PRO A 137 13.52 -22.44 -0.18
N PRO A 138 13.91 -23.23 0.83
CA PRO A 138 14.02 -24.69 0.69
C PRO A 138 12.63 -25.37 0.66
N ARG A 139 11.57 -24.65 1.06
CA ARG A 139 10.17 -25.10 1.12
C ARG A 139 9.25 -23.97 0.67
N SER A 140 8.11 -24.32 0.09
CA SER A 140 7.06 -23.34 -0.14
C SER A 140 6.29 -23.13 1.15
N GLY A 141 5.93 -21.90 1.48
CA GLY A 141 5.26 -21.60 2.73
C GLY A 141 5.12 -20.11 2.95
N THR A 142 4.46 -19.76 4.06
CA THR A 142 4.38 -18.38 4.52
C THR A 142 5.63 -18.05 5.31
N TYR A 143 6.31 -16.99 4.91
CA TYR A 143 7.46 -16.41 5.59
C TYR A 143 7.06 -15.06 6.16
N THR A 144 7.61 -14.72 7.32
CA THR A 144 7.51 -13.37 7.88
C THR A 144 8.76 -12.61 7.46
N ILE A 145 8.58 -11.44 6.86
CA ILE A 145 9.68 -10.53 6.54
C ILE A 145 9.51 -9.31 7.42
N GLU A 146 10.53 -9.01 8.20
CA GLU A 146 10.57 -7.90 9.15
C GLU A 146 11.59 -6.88 8.67
N VAL A 147 11.21 -5.60 8.75
CA VAL A 147 12.09 -4.46 8.52
C VAL A 147 12.19 -3.68 9.81
N THR A 148 13.40 -3.40 10.25
CA THR A 148 13.66 -2.67 11.50
C THR A 148 14.49 -1.43 11.19
N LEU A 149 14.05 -0.26 11.68
CA LEU A 149 14.91 0.92 11.72
C LEU A 149 15.79 0.80 12.97
N TYR A 150 16.93 0.11 12.86
CA TYR A 150 17.76 -0.24 14.01
C TYR A 150 18.38 0.99 14.67
N ASP A 151 18.91 1.93 13.88
CA ASP A 151 19.47 3.18 14.36
C ASP A 151 19.14 4.36 13.44
N ALA A 152 18.76 5.47 14.07
CA ALA A 152 18.52 6.76 13.45
C ALA A 152 18.40 7.84 14.55
N PRO A 153 18.77 9.10 14.27
CA PRO A 153 18.61 10.19 15.22
C PRO A 153 17.12 10.52 15.47
N GLU A 154 16.26 10.29 14.49
CA GLU A 154 14.82 10.61 14.51
C GLU A 154 14.02 9.52 13.77
N SER A 155 12.70 9.70 13.67
CA SER A 155 11.85 8.78 12.90
C SER A 155 12.08 8.93 11.39
N CYS A 156 12.23 7.80 10.70
CA CYS A 156 12.53 7.74 9.27
C CYS A 156 11.43 7.05 8.48
N PHE A 157 11.33 7.36 7.19
CA PHE A 157 10.63 6.52 6.24
C PHE A 157 11.56 5.40 5.77
N CYS A 158 11.08 4.16 5.83
CA CYS A 158 11.77 3.01 5.25
C CYS A 158 10.89 2.36 4.19
N ALA A 159 11.51 1.93 3.10
CA ALA A 159 10.87 1.23 1.99
C ALA A 159 11.45 -0.17 1.82
N LEU A 160 10.66 -1.06 1.22
CA LEU A 160 11.06 -2.42 0.89
C LEU A 160 10.50 -2.79 -0.49
N ALA A 161 11.35 -3.32 -1.36
CA ALA A 161 10.95 -4.00 -2.58
C ALA A 161 11.19 -5.50 -2.49
N VAL A 162 10.27 -6.28 -3.05
CA VAL A 162 10.41 -7.74 -3.20
C VAL A 162 10.48 -8.07 -4.67
N LEU A 163 11.61 -8.63 -5.08
CA LEU A 163 11.85 -9.13 -6.42
C LEU A 163 11.92 -10.66 -6.40
N ARG A 164 11.74 -11.27 -7.56
CA ARG A 164 11.99 -12.69 -7.80
C ARG A 164 12.66 -12.89 -9.14
N GLN A 165 13.37 -14.01 -9.28
CA GLN A 165 13.83 -14.46 -10.59
C GLN A 165 12.63 -14.79 -11.51
N GLY A 166 12.66 -14.31 -12.76
CA GLY A 166 11.54 -14.33 -13.68
C GLY A 166 10.37 -13.43 -13.22
N GLY A 167 10.68 -12.39 -12.44
CA GLY A 167 9.73 -11.38 -12.00
C GLY A 167 9.31 -10.44 -13.14
N ILE A 168 8.42 -9.50 -12.82
CA ILE A 168 7.96 -8.53 -13.81
C ILE A 168 8.96 -7.38 -13.87
N ASP A 169 9.59 -7.18 -15.03
CA ASP A 169 10.31 -5.94 -15.30
C ASP A 169 9.29 -4.84 -15.62
N VAL A 170 9.11 -3.92 -14.68
CA VAL A 170 8.31 -2.72 -14.87
C VAL A 170 9.20 -1.66 -15.48
N PRO A 171 8.83 -0.93 -16.54
CA PRO A 171 9.66 0.15 -17.08
C PRO A 171 9.98 1.24 -16.04
N THR A 172 11.18 1.81 -16.07
CA THR A 172 11.59 2.87 -15.13
C THR A 172 10.62 4.06 -15.14
N GLU A 173 10.17 4.47 -16.33
CA GLU A 173 9.19 5.55 -16.49
C GLU A 173 7.88 5.27 -15.75
N ASN A 174 7.44 4.01 -15.73
CA ASN A 174 6.21 3.61 -15.04
C ASN A 174 6.37 3.66 -13.52
N VAL A 175 7.52 3.22 -13.01
CA VAL A 175 7.82 3.31 -11.57
C VAL A 175 7.87 4.78 -11.11
N VAL A 176 8.55 5.63 -11.89
CA VAL A 176 8.64 7.07 -11.61
C VAL A 176 7.27 7.74 -11.67
N GLU A 177 6.46 7.42 -12.68
CA GLU A 177 5.14 8.01 -12.87
C GLU A 177 4.20 7.69 -11.71
N ALA A 178 4.05 6.40 -11.36
CA ALA A 178 3.16 5.97 -10.27
C ALA A 178 3.56 6.62 -8.93
N THR A 179 4.86 6.67 -8.65
CA THR A 179 5.41 7.26 -7.42
C THR A 179 5.20 8.77 -7.37
N THR A 180 5.49 9.47 -8.46
CA THR A 180 5.34 10.93 -8.55
C THR A 180 3.87 11.32 -8.41
N LYS A 181 2.95 10.60 -9.05
CA LYS A 181 1.50 10.79 -8.88
C LYS A 181 1.07 10.58 -7.45
N LEU A 182 1.49 9.49 -6.81
CA LEU A 182 1.16 9.22 -5.41
C LEU A 182 1.61 10.36 -4.48
N ILE A 183 2.87 10.79 -4.59
CA ILE A 183 3.42 11.89 -3.78
C ILE A 183 2.63 13.18 -4.04
N ARG A 184 2.36 13.51 -5.30
CA ARG A 184 1.57 14.70 -5.66
C ARG A 184 0.18 14.64 -5.02
N HIS A 185 -0.49 13.50 -5.06
CA HIS A 185 -1.80 13.35 -4.43
C HIS A 185 -1.73 13.51 -2.91
N CYS A 186 -0.72 12.93 -2.25
CA CYS A 186 -0.50 13.14 -0.81
C CYS A 186 -0.33 14.64 -0.50
N LEU A 187 0.48 15.37 -1.27
CA LEU A 187 0.67 16.82 -1.10
C LEU A 187 -0.65 17.60 -1.24
N THR A 188 -1.54 17.22 -2.16
CA THR A 188 -2.85 17.89 -2.29
C THR A 188 -3.75 17.73 -1.05
N ILE A 189 -3.55 16.67 -0.25
CA ILE A 189 -4.24 16.50 1.03
C ILE A 189 -3.59 17.37 2.08
N VAL A 190 -2.26 17.33 2.18
CA VAL A 190 -1.48 18.12 3.16
C VAL A 190 -1.80 19.60 3.04
N ASP A 191 -1.94 20.13 1.82
CA ASP A 191 -2.27 21.55 1.57
C ASP A 191 -3.69 21.96 2.02
N ARG A 192 -4.54 20.99 2.38
CA ARG A 192 -5.98 21.20 2.68
C ARG A 192 -6.35 20.90 4.13
N VAL A 193 -5.42 20.39 4.92
CA VAL A 193 -5.66 19.99 6.32
C VAL A 193 -4.64 20.65 7.23
N GLU A 194 -4.89 20.67 8.54
CA GLU A 194 -3.97 21.31 9.48
C GLU A 194 -2.69 20.47 9.61
N THR A 195 -2.84 19.14 9.70
CA THR A 195 -1.72 18.21 9.69
C THR A 195 -2.07 16.94 8.94
N ALA A 196 -1.10 16.39 8.19
CA ALA A 196 -1.20 15.08 7.59
C ALA A 196 0.13 14.33 7.74
N GLY A 197 0.04 13.05 8.08
CA GLY A 197 1.19 12.16 8.18
C GLY A 197 0.82 10.76 7.72
N PHE A 198 1.83 9.92 7.53
CA PHE A 198 1.60 8.51 7.30
C PHE A 198 0.93 7.85 8.50
N ASN A 199 0.17 6.79 8.23
CA ASN A 199 -0.30 5.91 9.27
C ASN A 199 0.89 5.29 10.03
N THR A 200 0.90 5.45 11.35
CA THR A 200 1.98 5.01 12.26
C THR A 200 1.47 4.11 13.38
N GLU A 201 0.28 3.51 13.18
CA GLU A 201 -0.20 2.45 14.06
C GLU A 201 0.83 1.29 14.14
N GLU A 202 0.78 0.53 15.23
CA GLU A 202 1.75 -0.53 15.48
C GLU A 202 1.75 -1.60 14.38
N ASN A 203 2.94 -1.95 13.87
CA ASN A 203 3.13 -2.93 12.81
C ASN A 203 2.34 -2.61 11.53
N GLN A 204 2.41 -1.35 11.08
CA GLN A 204 1.59 -0.86 9.97
C GLN A 204 2.44 -0.24 8.85
N TRP A 205 2.38 -0.85 7.67
CA TRP A 205 2.81 -0.21 6.43
C TRP A 205 1.86 0.93 6.05
N ALA A 206 2.41 2.04 5.59
CA ALA A 206 1.65 3.22 5.17
C ALA A 206 1.59 3.38 3.65
N VAL A 207 2.46 2.70 2.91
CA VAL A 207 2.48 2.66 1.45
C VAL A 207 2.62 1.21 1.01
N TRP A 208 1.89 0.81 -0.02
CA TRP A 208 2.07 -0.47 -0.69
C TRP A 208 1.89 -0.32 -2.20
N GLY A 209 2.57 -1.17 -2.95
CA GLY A 209 2.54 -1.18 -4.41
C GLY A 209 2.62 -2.59 -4.95
N ALA A 210 1.96 -2.81 -6.08
CA ALA A 210 1.96 -4.08 -6.78
C ALA A 210 1.83 -3.86 -8.27
N VAL A 211 2.23 -4.87 -9.05
CA VAL A 211 1.92 -4.92 -10.48
C VAL A 211 0.59 -5.65 -10.67
N TYR A 212 -0.34 -4.98 -11.33
CA TYR A 212 -1.70 -5.43 -11.57
C TYR A 212 -1.91 -5.74 -13.06
N GLU A 213 -2.53 -6.87 -13.34
CA GLU A 213 -3.25 -7.13 -14.58
C GLU A 213 -4.59 -6.40 -14.59
N GLN A 214 -5.17 -6.21 -15.77
CA GLN A 214 -6.49 -5.59 -15.88
C GLN A 214 -7.57 -6.46 -15.22
N GLY A 215 -8.46 -5.83 -14.46
CA GLY A 215 -9.52 -6.47 -13.69
C GLY A 215 -9.04 -7.12 -12.39
N GLN A 216 -7.74 -7.01 -12.08
CA GLN A 216 -7.17 -7.63 -10.90
C GLN A 216 -7.38 -6.76 -9.66
N GLN A 217 -7.73 -7.40 -8.54
CA GLN A 217 -7.81 -6.79 -7.22
C GLN A 217 -6.74 -7.38 -6.29
N ILE A 218 -6.07 -6.53 -5.53
CA ILE A 218 -5.19 -6.92 -4.43
C ILE A 218 -5.75 -6.28 -3.15
N THR A 219 -5.80 -7.07 -2.08
CA THR A 219 -6.31 -6.63 -0.78
C THR A 219 -5.19 -6.66 0.25
N VAL A 220 -4.99 -5.54 0.94
CA VAL A 220 -4.15 -5.47 2.14
C VAL A 220 -5.05 -5.64 3.35
N ASP A 221 -4.88 -6.76 4.03
CA ASP A 221 -5.59 -7.11 5.25
C ASP A 221 -4.91 -6.54 6.50
N ASN A 222 -5.62 -6.61 7.63
CA ASN A 222 -5.10 -6.25 8.95
C ASN A 222 -4.62 -4.79 9.06
N VAL A 223 -5.14 -3.89 8.22
CA VAL A 223 -4.81 -2.47 8.29
C VAL A 223 -5.40 -1.89 9.57
N LYS A 224 -4.55 -1.39 10.46
CA LYS A 224 -4.97 -0.64 11.66
C LYS A 224 -5.12 0.82 11.31
N LEU A 225 -6.20 1.46 11.76
CA LEU A 225 -6.43 2.88 11.52
C LEU A 225 -6.49 3.65 12.83
N ALA A 226 -5.74 4.74 12.88
CA ALA A 226 -5.75 5.66 14.00
C ALA A 226 -7.11 6.38 14.08
N LYS A 227 -7.48 6.81 15.29
CA LYS A 227 -8.64 7.69 15.49
C LYS A 227 -8.47 8.99 14.72
N GLY A 228 -9.48 9.39 13.96
CA GLY A 228 -9.47 10.59 13.12
C GLY A 228 -9.76 10.29 11.66
N VAL A 229 -9.44 11.25 10.79
CA VAL A 229 -9.71 11.17 9.35
C VAL A 229 -8.58 10.41 8.67
N ASN A 230 -8.87 9.20 8.20
CA ASN A 230 -7.93 8.39 7.43
C ASN A 230 -8.22 8.59 5.95
N VAL A 231 -7.19 8.78 5.16
CA VAL A 231 -7.28 9.00 3.71
C VAL A 231 -6.45 7.94 3.02
N PHE A 232 -7.06 7.22 2.07
CA PHE A 232 -6.33 6.33 1.17
C PHE A 232 -6.35 6.89 -0.23
N ILE A 233 -5.19 6.84 -0.87
CA ILE A 233 -4.95 7.37 -2.20
C ILE A 233 -4.28 6.26 -2.99
N ALA A 234 -4.78 5.95 -4.17
CA ALA A 234 -4.04 5.12 -5.11
C ALA A 234 -3.60 5.95 -6.33
N ALA A 235 -2.51 5.53 -6.96
CA ALA A 235 -2.01 6.14 -8.18
C ALA A 235 -1.35 5.07 -9.05
N GLY A 236 -1.73 5.04 -10.32
CA GLY A 236 -1.20 4.13 -11.31
C GLY A 236 -0.15 4.75 -12.23
N ASP A 237 0.61 3.89 -12.92
CA ASP A 237 1.59 4.30 -13.91
C ASP A 237 0.95 4.79 -15.24
N THR A 238 1.77 4.98 -16.28
CA THR A 238 1.34 5.49 -17.60
C THR A 238 0.34 4.59 -18.34
N GLN A 239 0.22 3.32 -17.94
CA GLN A 239 -0.69 2.34 -18.55
C GLN A 239 -2.07 2.32 -17.90
N THR A 240 -2.21 2.93 -16.72
CA THR A 240 -3.46 2.90 -15.96
C THR A 240 -4.49 3.85 -16.54
N ILE A 241 -5.74 3.40 -16.60
CA ILE A 241 -6.89 4.21 -17.01
C ILE A 241 -7.82 4.42 -15.82
N ASP A 242 -8.09 3.35 -15.07
CA ASP A 242 -9.13 3.32 -14.03
C ASP A 242 -8.70 2.43 -12.86
N ILE A 243 -8.77 2.97 -11.64
CA ILE A 243 -8.45 2.29 -10.39
C ILE A 243 -9.62 2.44 -9.44
N ASP A 244 -10.07 1.33 -8.86
CA ASP A 244 -11.03 1.37 -7.76
C ASP A 244 -10.31 1.17 -6.42
N VAL A 245 -10.77 1.85 -5.38
CA VAL A 245 -10.32 1.62 -4.00
C VAL A 245 -11.52 1.37 -3.11
N HIS A 246 -11.48 0.29 -2.34
CA HIS A 246 -12.52 -0.06 -1.38
C HIS A 246 -11.93 -0.22 0.02
N LEU A 247 -12.57 0.39 1.01
CA LEU A 247 -12.29 0.16 2.42
C LEU A 247 -13.39 -0.71 3.03
N ARG A 248 -13.00 -1.82 3.66
CA ARG A 248 -13.90 -2.71 4.40
C ARG A 248 -13.44 -2.87 5.84
N ASN A 249 -14.35 -3.23 6.73
CA ASN A 249 -13.98 -3.65 8.09
C ASN A 249 -13.58 -5.14 8.14
N GLU A 250 -13.14 -5.61 9.31
CA GLU A 250 -12.82 -7.03 9.60
C GLU A 250 -13.92 -8.06 9.24
N ARG A 251 -15.17 -7.61 9.03
CA ARG A 251 -16.32 -8.46 8.68
C ARG A 251 -16.68 -8.37 7.20
N ASP A 252 -15.76 -7.88 6.37
CA ASP A 252 -15.96 -7.67 4.92
C ASP A 252 -17.14 -6.73 4.62
N THR A 253 -17.52 -5.88 5.57
CA THR A 253 -18.54 -4.85 5.34
C THR A 253 -17.89 -3.66 4.68
N LEU A 254 -18.35 -3.31 3.48
CA LEU A 254 -17.96 -2.09 2.78
C LEU A 254 -18.29 -0.85 3.60
N LEU A 255 -17.29 0.01 3.79
CA LEU A 255 -17.39 1.26 4.55
C LEU A 255 -17.41 2.47 3.62
N VAL A 256 -16.48 2.52 2.67
CA VAL A 256 -16.35 3.57 1.66
C VAL A 256 -15.63 3.01 0.45
N GLU A 257 -15.93 3.55 -0.73
CA GLU A 257 -15.29 3.20 -1.99
C GLU A 257 -15.12 4.43 -2.87
N ASP A 258 -14.17 4.33 -3.78
CA ASP A 258 -14.05 5.16 -4.97
C ASP A 258 -14.00 4.22 -6.18
N VAL A 259 -14.97 4.42 -7.08
CA VAL A 259 -15.22 3.62 -8.29
C VAL A 259 -15.48 4.52 -9.50
N LEU A 260 -15.01 5.76 -9.42
CA LEU A 260 -15.06 6.71 -10.52
C LEU A 260 -14.00 6.32 -11.56
N GLU A 261 -14.29 6.57 -12.83
CA GLU A 261 -13.36 6.27 -13.93
C GLU A 261 -12.16 7.24 -13.89
N ASP A 262 -11.18 6.93 -13.04
CA ASP A 262 -9.95 7.69 -12.87
C ASP A 262 -8.78 6.84 -12.36
N ALA A 263 -7.56 7.28 -12.67
CA ALA A 263 -6.33 6.55 -12.31
C ALA A 263 -5.74 7.00 -10.96
N GLU A 264 -6.43 7.86 -10.21
CA GLU A 264 -5.92 8.50 -9.00
C GLU A 264 -7.00 8.61 -7.89
N PRO A 265 -7.68 7.49 -7.55
CA PRO A 265 -8.84 7.47 -6.68
C PRO A 265 -8.49 7.79 -5.24
N ARG A 266 -9.48 8.25 -4.48
CA ARG A 266 -9.32 8.61 -3.08
C ARG A 266 -10.54 8.25 -2.25
N VAL A 267 -10.31 7.48 -1.18
CA VAL A 267 -11.31 7.23 -0.14
C VAL A 267 -10.94 7.93 1.17
N VAL A 268 -11.95 8.48 1.84
CA VAL A 268 -11.81 9.18 3.13
C VAL A 268 -12.73 8.50 4.14
N TYR A 269 -12.20 8.17 5.31
CA TYR A 269 -12.95 7.50 6.36
C TYR A 269 -12.59 8.03 7.75
N GLU A 270 -13.60 8.46 8.50
CA GLU A 270 -13.41 8.95 9.87
C GLU A 270 -13.62 7.83 10.90
N VAL A 271 -12.57 7.53 11.65
CA VAL A 271 -12.59 6.57 12.75
C VAL A 271 -12.95 7.30 14.03
N GLY A 272 -14.21 7.18 14.49
CA GLY A 272 -14.70 7.81 15.72
C GLY A 272 -14.13 7.21 17.02
N GLY A 273 -13.66 5.96 16.98
CA GLY A 273 -13.07 5.22 18.10
C GLY A 273 -13.33 3.71 18.02
N GLY A 274 -12.44 2.91 18.62
CA GLY A 274 -12.49 1.44 18.61
C GLY A 274 -11.20 0.81 18.10
N SER A 275 -10.87 -0.39 18.57
CA SER A 275 -9.78 -1.21 18.05
C SER A 275 -10.36 -2.21 17.05
N GLY A 276 -10.07 -2.03 15.77
CA GLY A 276 -10.49 -2.95 14.71
C GLY A 276 -9.50 -2.90 13.57
N THR A 277 -9.47 -3.98 12.79
CA THR A 277 -8.71 -4.02 11.55
C THR A 277 -9.62 -3.76 10.35
N TYR A 278 -8.99 -3.30 9.29
CA TYR A 278 -9.62 -2.93 8.04
C TYR A 278 -8.94 -3.68 6.90
N GLN A 279 -9.63 -3.71 5.77
CA GLN A 279 -9.13 -4.24 4.53
C GLN A 279 -9.18 -3.13 3.49
N VAL A 280 -8.06 -2.91 2.81
CA VAL A 280 -7.99 -1.96 1.69
C VAL A 280 -7.79 -2.76 0.43
N ALA A 281 -8.78 -2.75 -0.44
CA ALA A 281 -8.70 -3.39 -1.74
C ALA A 281 -8.47 -2.34 -2.82
N THR A 282 -7.44 -2.54 -3.62
CA THR A 282 -7.13 -1.75 -4.81
C THR A 282 -7.36 -2.63 -6.04
N THR A 283 -8.09 -2.12 -7.02
CA THR A 283 -8.41 -2.83 -8.25
C THR A 283 -7.90 -2.04 -9.45
N ASN A 284 -7.19 -2.69 -10.36
CA ASN A 284 -6.95 -2.13 -11.69
C ASN A 284 -8.19 -2.37 -12.56
N ALA A 285 -9.17 -1.47 -12.50
CA ALA A 285 -10.43 -1.63 -13.24
C ALA A 285 -10.21 -1.61 -14.76
N SER A 286 -9.31 -0.75 -15.24
CA SER A 286 -8.95 -0.65 -16.65
C SER A 286 -7.52 -0.16 -16.85
N SER A 287 -6.79 -0.81 -17.75
CA SER A 287 -5.44 -0.41 -18.17
C SER A 287 -5.15 -0.87 -19.59
N ARG A 288 -4.06 -0.36 -20.19
CA ARG A 288 -3.58 -0.80 -21.52
C ARG A 288 -2.68 -2.03 -21.48
N GLY A 289 -2.37 -2.52 -20.28
CA GLY A 289 -1.48 -3.64 -20.00
C GLY A 289 -1.21 -3.76 -18.50
N PRO A 290 -0.29 -4.66 -18.08
CA PRO A 290 0.16 -4.72 -16.70
C PRO A 290 0.66 -3.36 -16.23
N THR A 291 0.25 -2.96 -15.02
CA THR A 291 0.54 -1.62 -14.49
C THR A 291 0.96 -1.67 -13.04
N LEU A 292 1.92 -0.83 -12.66
CA LEU A 292 2.22 -0.57 -11.26
C LEU A 292 1.19 0.39 -10.68
N ILE A 293 0.51 -0.05 -9.62
CA ILE A 293 -0.35 0.83 -8.80
C ILE A 293 0.24 0.88 -7.39
N MET A 294 0.40 2.10 -6.90
CA MET A 294 0.83 2.41 -5.54
C MET A 294 -0.38 2.93 -4.74
N THR A 295 -0.44 2.64 -3.45
CA THR A 295 -1.47 3.11 -2.54
C THR A 295 -0.83 3.62 -1.25
N ALA A 296 -1.26 4.77 -0.76
CA ALA A 296 -0.83 5.34 0.52
C ALA A 296 -2.01 5.48 1.49
N ALA A 297 -1.72 5.31 2.77
CA ALA A 297 -2.61 5.54 3.90
C ALA A 297 -2.08 6.70 4.74
N LEU A 298 -2.86 7.77 4.81
CA LEU A 298 -2.57 8.98 5.56
C LEU A 298 -3.56 9.14 6.72
N LEU A 299 -3.07 9.70 7.82
CA LEU A 299 -3.90 10.27 8.88
C LEU A 299 -3.89 11.79 8.75
N ALA A 300 -5.07 12.37 8.54
CA ALA A 300 -5.29 13.80 8.43
C ALA A 300 -6.02 14.34 9.67
N LYS A 301 -5.70 15.58 10.06
CA LYS A 301 -6.38 16.34 11.11
C LYS A 301 -6.63 17.77 10.63
#